data_AF-A0A3B3QRM7-F1
#
_entry.id   AF-A0A3B3QRM7-F1
#
_cell.length_a   1.000
_cell.length_b   1.000
_cell.length_c   1.000
_cell.angle_alpha   90.00
_cell.angle_beta   90.00
_cell.angle_gamma   90.00
#
_symmetry.space_group_name_H-M   'P 1'
#
loop_
_entity.id
_entity.type
_entity.pdbx_description
1 polymer ?
#
loop_
_entity_poly.entity_id
_entity_poly.type
_entity_poly.pdbx_seq_one_letter_code
_entity_poly.pdbx_strand_id
1 'polypeptide(L)'
;MTQRVTHGFFPARESERRRDGMVKSASAYADLQQEEQEEPRQCQHRDMLTAAGYVPHPDYMEEDNDLIKPKKLPNPVKASKSHQDLHRELLMNHKRGVGAESKPELQRVLEQRKREQLIKQRKVEEEARRKISPLEQELLKRHKKLEELEREQEKQEEGAEKAPEFIKVKENLRRTSIMNTGEKEV
;
A
#
# COMPACT_ATOMS: atom_id res chain seq x y z
N MET A 1 43.84 -8.38 -68.17
CA MET A 1 42.42 -8.79 -68.26
C MET A 1 41.72 -8.36 -66.99
N THR A 2 40.82 -7.39 -67.14
CA THR A 2 39.99 -6.79 -66.09
C THR A 2 38.84 -7.71 -65.71
N GLN A 3 38.51 -7.81 -64.42
CA GLN A 3 37.13 -8.08 -63.99
C GLN A 3 36.79 -7.14 -62.82
N ARG A 4 35.86 -6.23 -63.09
CA ARG A 4 35.04 -5.53 -62.08
C ARG A 4 33.71 -6.27 -62.04
N VAL A 5 33.16 -6.55 -60.85
CA VAL A 5 31.70 -6.58 -60.64
C VAL A 5 31.40 -5.98 -59.27
N THR A 6 30.67 -4.86 -59.32
CA THR A 6 29.94 -4.17 -58.26
C THR A 6 28.62 -4.91 -58.01
N HIS A 7 28.09 -5.06 -56.78
CA HIS A 7 27.17 -4.17 -56.04
C HIS A 7 26.73 -5.02 -54.82
N GLY A 8 26.74 -4.57 -53.56
CA GLY A 8 25.88 -3.53 -53.01
C GLY A 8 24.52 -4.14 -52.61
N PHE A 9 24.20 -4.22 -51.31
CA PHE A 9 22.96 -3.70 -50.68
C PHE A 9 22.77 -4.23 -49.24
N PHE A 10 22.21 -3.36 -48.39
CA PHE A 10 22.07 -3.39 -46.94
C PHE A 10 20.97 -4.37 -46.43
N PRO A 11 20.89 -4.63 -45.10
CA PRO A 11 19.98 -5.62 -44.52
C PRO A 11 18.55 -5.08 -44.35
N ALA A 12 17.55 -5.90 -44.65
CA ALA A 12 16.14 -5.58 -44.42
C ALA A 12 15.70 -6.01 -43.01
N ARG A 13 15.19 -5.02 -42.26
CA ARG A 13 14.49 -5.16 -40.99
C ARG A 13 13.00 -5.43 -41.27
N GLU A 14 12.37 -6.13 -40.33
CA GLU A 14 10.93 -6.17 -40.01
C GLU A 14 9.96 -6.95 -40.93
N SER A 15 9.21 -7.83 -40.27
CA SER A 15 7.80 -8.07 -40.59
C SER A 15 7.06 -8.41 -39.30
N GLU A 16 6.41 -7.38 -38.77
CA GLU A 16 5.25 -7.49 -37.90
C GLU A 16 4.23 -8.47 -38.49
N ARG A 17 3.72 -9.40 -37.68
CA ARG A 17 2.45 -10.07 -37.95
C ARG A 17 1.47 -9.79 -36.83
N ARG A 18 0.58 -8.84 -37.17
CA ARG A 18 -0.87 -8.78 -36.98
C ARG A 18 -1.46 -9.22 -35.64
N ARG A 19 -2.25 -8.28 -35.12
CA ARG A 19 -3.17 -8.36 -33.99
C ARG A 19 -4.28 -9.39 -34.26
N ASP A 20 -4.45 -10.32 -33.34
CA ASP A 20 -5.76 -10.80 -32.89
C ASP A 20 -5.84 -10.37 -31.42
N GLY A 21 -6.82 -9.57 -30.98
CA GLY A 21 -8.22 -9.90 -31.14
C GLY A 21 -8.68 -10.59 -29.85
N MET A 22 -8.78 -9.81 -28.77
CA MET A 22 -9.73 -10.00 -27.68
C MET A 22 -9.88 -11.42 -27.10
N VAL A 23 -9.23 -11.66 -25.96
CA VAL A 23 -9.90 -12.37 -24.86
C VAL A 23 -9.59 -11.65 -23.57
N LYS A 24 -10.54 -10.84 -23.10
CA LYS A 24 -10.64 -10.49 -21.70
C LYS A 24 -10.88 -11.81 -20.97
N SER A 25 -9.83 -12.47 -20.49
CA SER A 25 -10.00 -13.45 -19.43
C SER A 25 -10.34 -12.65 -18.17
N ALA A 26 -11.59 -12.21 -18.11
CA ALA A 26 -12.26 -11.93 -16.86
C ALA A 26 -12.07 -13.20 -16.02
N SER A 27 -11.32 -13.05 -14.94
CA SER A 27 -11.11 -14.11 -13.98
C SER A 27 -12.48 -14.66 -13.57
N ALA A 28 -12.71 -15.95 -13.84
CA ALA A 28 -13.88 -16.70 -13.35
C ALA A 28 -13.91 -16.82 -11.82
N TYR A 29 -13.02 -16.10 -11.12
CA TYR A 29 -12.85 -16.10 -9.67
C TYR A 29 -13.42 -14.85 -8.98
N ALA A 30 -14.03 -13.92 -9.72
CA ALA A 30 -14.66 -12.76 -9.11
C ALA A 30 -15.96 -13.09 -8.35
N ASP A 31 -16.58 -14.25 -8.63
CA ASP A 31 -17.87 -14.64 -8.06
C ASP A 31 -17.76 -15.59 -6.84
N LEU A 32 -16.57 -16.12 -6.54
CA LEU A 32 -16.32 -16.89 -5.32
C LEU A 32 -16.08 -15.99 -4.09
N GLN A 33 -16.45 -14.71 -4.16
CA GLN A 33 -16.42 -13.78 -3.03
C GLN A 33 -17.81 -13.39 -2.52
N GLN A 34 -18.91 -13.86 -3.13
CA GLN A 34 -20.28 -13.50 -2.69
C GLN A 34 -21.11 -14.63 -2.07
N GLU A 35 -20.61 -15.86 -1.99
CA GLU A 35 -21.25 -16.98 -1.28
C GLU A 35 -20.08 -17.80 -0.70
N GLU A 36 -19.83 -17.93 0.59
CA GLU A 36 -20.73 -18.16 1.70
C GLU A 36 -20.36 -17.26 2.88
N GLN A 37 -21.20 -16.26 3.12
CA GLN A 37 -21.63 -15.99 4.48
C GLN A 37 -22.47 -17.20 4.95
N GLU A 38 -21.85 -18.36 5.17
CA GLU A 38 -22.44 -19.33 6.08
C GLU A 38 -22.08 -18.85 7.48
N GLU A 39 -22.96 -17.98 7.98
CA GLU A 39 -23.29 -17.88 9.40
C GLU A 39 -22.99 -19.21 10.08
N PRO A 40 -22.11 -19.26 11.10
CA PRO A 40 -21.96 -20.46 11.87
C PRO A 40 -23.29 -20.68 12.57
N ARG A 41 -24.10 -21.60 12.01
CA ARG A 41 -25.44 -21.98 12.45
C ARG A 41 -25.57 -21.78 13.93
N GLN A 42 -26.22 -20.68 14.28
CA GLN A 42 -26.54 -20.37 15.64
C GLN A 42 -27.50 -21.46 16.11
N CYS A 43 -27.05 -22.31 17.02
CA CYS A 43 -27.96 -23.11 17.83
C CYS A 43 -28.64 -22.18 18.86
N GLN A 44 -29.41 -21.19 18.38
CA GLN A 44 -30.45 -20.53 19.17
C GLN A 44 -31.64 -21.48 19.23
N HIS A 45 -31.52 -22.56 19.99
CA HIS A 45 -32.68 -23.39 20.27
C HIS A 45 -32.61 -23.99 21.66
N ARG A 46 -32.79 -23.11 22.66
CA ARG A 46 -33.65 -23.40 23.81
C ARG A 46 -34.00 -22.12 24.57
N ASP A 47 -34.57 -21.14 23.87
CA ASP A 47 -35.33 -20.11 24.57
C ASP A 47 -36.61 -20.70 25.16
N MET A 48 -36.92 -20.24 26.36
CA MET A 48 -38.29 -19.84 26.74
C MET A 48 -39.46 -20.78 26.43
N LEU A 49 -39.62 -21.87 27.18
CA LEU A 49 -40.91 -22.58 27.23
C LEU A 49 -41.25 -23.06 28.65
N THR A 50 -41.21 -22.17 29.64
CA THR A 50 -41.63 -22.49 31.02
C THR A 50 -42.74 -21.57 31.53
N ALA A 51 -43.57 -21.02 30.64
CA ALA A 51 -44.65 -20.11 30.99
C ALA A 51 -45.96 -20.36 30.21
N ALA A 52 -46.42 -21.61 30.13
CA ALA A 52 -47.83 -21.91 29.79
C ALA A 52 -48.11 -23.40 30.04
N GLY A 53 -49.00 -23.71 31.00
CA GLY A 53 -49.52 -25.06 31.21
C GLY A 53 -49.47 -25.53 32.65
N TYR A 54 -50.40 -25.03 33.46
CA TYR A 54 -50.72 -25.59 34.76
C TYR A 54 -51.47 -26.92 34.58
N VAL A 55 -50.96 -28.00 35.21
CA VAL A 55 -51.77 -29.12 35.68
C VAL A 55 -51.35 -29.32 37.14
N PRO A 56 -52.26 -29.17 38.12
CA PRO A 56 -51.91 -29.52 39.49
C PRO A 56 -51.82 -31.03 39.54
N HIS A 57 -50.60 -31.53 39.73
CA HIS A 57 -50.37 -32.91 40.05
C HIS A 57 -51.13 -33.25 41.34
N PRO A 58 -51.88 -34.36 41.41
CA PRO A 58 -52.59 -34.72 42.63
C PRO A 58 -51.59 -34.89 43.78
N ASP A 59 -51.97 -34.39 44.96
CA ASP A 59 -51.26 -34.57 46.24
C ASP A 59 -51.21 -36.08 46.56
N TYR A 60 -50.24 -36.76 45.98
CA TYR A 60 -49.81 -38.07 46.41
C TYR A 60 -48.44 -37.87 47.03
N MET A 61 -48.45 -37.90 48.37
CA MET A 61 -47.33 -38.25 49.23
C MET A 61 -45.99 -37.63 48.86
N GLU A 62 -45.67 -36.59 49.61
CA GLU A 62 -44.31 -36.10 49.87
C GLU A 62 -43.42 -37.24 50.40
N GLU A 63 -42.98 -38.13 49.53
CA GLU A 63 -41.95 -39.13 49.82
C GLU A 63 -41.10 -39.41 48.57
N ASP A 64 -40.57 -38.33 48.00
CA ASP A 64 -39.53 -38.37 46.95
C ASP A 64 -38.23 -37.70 47.45
N ASN A 65 -38.05 -37.66 48.79
CA ASN A 65 -36.88 -37.08 49.44
C ASN A 65 -35.67 -38.03 49.53
N ASP A 66 -35.79 -39.28 49.06
CA ASP A 66 -34.71 -40.28 49.12
C ASP A 66 -34.17 -40.73 47.74
N LEU A 67 -34.61 -40.15 46.62
CA LEU A 67 -34.00 -40.43 45.31
C LEU A 67 -32.73 -39.60 45.13
N ILE A 68 -31.57 -40.26 45.20
CA ILE A 68 -30.26 -39.68 44.86
C ILE A 68 -30.27 -39.26 43.39
N LYS A 69 -30.51 -37.97 43.12
CA LYS A 69 -30.41 -37.41 41.78
C LYS A 69 -28.93 -37.41 41.37
N PRO A 70 -28.57 -37.96 40.20
CA PRO A 70 -27.18 -37.95 39.76
C PRO A 70 -26.67 -36.52 39.65
N LYS A 71 -25.71 -36.17 40.52
CA LYS A 71 -25.08 -34.86 40.56
C LYS A 71 -24.26 -34.70 39.29
N LYS A 72 -24.62 -33.74 38.44
CA LYS A 72 -23.83 -33.44 37.24
C LYS A 72 -22.45 -32.96 37.69
N LEU A 73 -21.44 -33.79 37.44
CA LEU A 73 -20.07 -33.44 37.75
C LEU A 73 -19.64 -32.26 36.86
N PRO A 74 -18.92 -31.28 37.41
CA PRO A 74 -18.41 -30.18 36.62
C PRO A 74 -17.40 -30.72 35.60
N ASN A 75 -17.56 -30.32 34.34
CA ASN A 75 -16.67 -30.74 33.26
C ASN A 75 -15.24 -30.25 33.58
N PRO A 76 -14.23 -31.13 33.70
CA PRO A 76 -12.87 -30.76 34.10
C PRO A 76 -12.23 -29.72 33.17
N VAL A 77 -12.53 -29.76 31.87
CA VAL A 77 -12.06 -28.79 30.87
C VAL A 77 -12.68 -27.41 31.10
N LYS A 78 -13.95 -27.38 31.52
CA LYS A 78 -14.67 -26.13 31.81
C LYS A 78 -14.48 -25.67 33.26
N ALA A 79 -14.10 -26.54 34.17
CA ALA A 79 -13.77 -26.20 35.55
C ALA A 79 -12.38 -25.55 35.66
N SER A 80 -11.43 -25.95 34.81
CA SER A 80 -10.08 -25.37 34.79
C SER A 80 -10.04 -24.05 34.02
N LYS A 81 -9.92 -22.93 34.73
CA LYS A 81 -9.75 -21.60 34.14
C LYS A 81 -8.48 -21.49 33.29
N SER A 82 -7.36 -22.03 33.79
CA SER A 82 -6.08 -22.04 33.08
C SER A 82 -6.20 -22.70 31.70
N HIS A 83 -6.91 -23.82 31.59
CA HIS A 83 -7.11 -24.49 30.31
C HIS A 83 -7.94 -23.65 29.33
N GLN A 84 -9.02 -23.03 29.81
CA GLN A 84 -9.83 -22.14 28.98
C GLN A 84 -9.06 -20.89 28.54
N ASP A 85 -8.25 -20.33 29.43
CA ASP A 85 -7.43 -19.15 29.16
C ASP A 85 -6.38 -19.46 28.09
N LEU A 86 -5.73 -20.61 28.17
CA LEU A 86 -4.83 -21.10 27.13
C LEU A 86 -5.56 -21.29 25.80
N HIS A 87 -6.73 -21.93 25.79
CA HIS A 87 -7.51 -22.12 24.56
C HIS A 87 -7.87 -20.78 23.90
N ARG A 88 -8.30 -19.79 24.69
CA ARG A 88 -8.59 -18.44 24.21
C ARG A 88 -7.34 -17.77 23.65
N GLU A 89 -6.21 -17.85 24.36
CA GLU A 89 -4.96 -17.25 23.92
C GLU A 89 -4.46 -17.86 22.60
N LEU A 90 -4.49 -19.19 22.47
CA LEU A 90 -4.12 -19.88 21.25
C LEU A 90 -4.97 -19.44 20.04
N LEU A 91 -6.30 -19.33 20.23
CA LEU A 91 -7.20 -18.82 19.20
C LEU A 91 -6.91 -17.34 18.86
N MET A 92 -6.63 -16.51 19.85
CA MET A 92 -6.30 -15.10 19.65
C MET A 92 -4.96 -14.93 18.92
N ASN A 93 -3.94 -15.72 19.25
CA ASN A 93 -2.64 -15.71 18.58
C ASN A 93 -2.75 -16.15 17.13
N HIS A 94 -3.55 -17.19 16.85
CA HIS A 94 -3.86 -17.61 15.48
C HIS A 94 -4.59 -16.53 14.70
N LYS A 95 -5.66 -15.95 15.26
CA LYS A 95 -6.44 -14.87 14.63
C LYS A 95 -5.61 -13.61 14.39
N ARG A 96 -4.68 -13.29 15.28
CA ARG A 96 -3.79 -12.13 15.18
C ARG A 96 -2.54 -12.40 14.35
N GLY A 97 -2.33 -13.63 13.86
CA GLY A 97 -1.12 -14.02 13.12
C GLY A 97 0.17 -13.95 13.97
N VAL A 98 0.04 -13.97 15.30
CA VAL A 98 1.13 -13.96 16.29
C VAL A 98 1.35 -15.38 16.82
N GLY A 99 1.32 -16.37 15.91
CA GLY A 99 1.63 -17.76 16.23
C GLY A 99 3.14 -17.99 16.21
N ALA A 100 3.65 -18.75 17.18
CA ALA A 100 5.06 -19.09 17.37
C ALA A 100 5.68 -19.96 16.26
N GLU A 101 5.11 -20.01 15.06
CA GLU A 101 5.76 -20.56 13.89
C GLU A 101 5.45 -19.65 12.70
N SER A 102 6.50 -19.02 12.20
CA SER A 102 6.84 -19.04 10.78
C SER A 102 5.61 -19.05 9.84
N LYS A 103 5.41 -17.95 9.10
CA LYS A 103 4.64 -18.03 7.84
C LYS A 103 5.01 -19.34 7.13
N PRO A 104 4.06 -20.06 6.49
CA PRO A 104 4.39 -21.31 5.80
C PRO A 104 5.63 -21.07 4.94
N GLU A 105 6.54 -22.04 4.88
CA GLU A 105 7.88 -21.84 4.31
C GLU A 105 7.85 -21.13 2.95
N LEU A 106 6.89 -21.51 2.10
CA LEU A 106 6.61 -20.86 0.83
C LEU A 106 6.31 -19.35 0.97
N GLN A 107 5.46 -18.95 1.90
CA GLN A 107 5.15 -17.54 2.15
C GLN A 107 6.38 -16.78 2.65
N ARG A 108 7.21 -17.35 3.54
CA ARG A 108 8.49 -16.71 3.91
C ARG A 108 9.39 -16.53 2.70
N VAL A 109 9.54 -17.56 1.89
CA VAL A 109 10.38 -17.53 0.68
C VAL A 109 9.86 -16.49 -0.32
N LEU A 110 8.54 -16.40 -0.52
CA LEU A 110 7.94 -15.40 -1.40
C LEU A 110 8.14 -13.98 -0.88
N GLU A 111 7.96 -13.76 0.42
CA GLU A 111 8.19 -12.45 1.03
C GLU A 111 9.67 -12.06 1.05
N GLN A 112 10.54 -13.01 1.34
CA GLN A 112 11.99 -12.84 1.26
C GLN A 112 12.39 -12.48 -0.18
N ARG A 113 11.90 -13.22 -1.18
CA ARG A 113 12.15 -12.91 -2.60
C ARG A 113 11.66 -11.52 -2.98
N LYS A 114 10.47 -11.11 -2.53
CA LYS A 114 9.94 -9.75 -2.75
C LYS A 114 10.84 -8.70 -2.10
N ARG A 115 11.27 -8.93 -0.85
CA ARG A 115 12.17 -8.03 -0.12
C ARG A 115 13.53 -7.93 -0.81
N GLU A 116 14.11 -9.04 -1.22
CA GLU A 116 15.39 -9.11 -1.92
C GLU A 116 15.33 -8.40 -3.28
N GLN A 117 14.23 -8.54 -4.02
CA GLN A 117 14.02 -7.81 -5.27
C GLN A 117 13.99 -6.30 -5.04
N LEU A 118 13.24 -5.84 -4.02
CA LEU A 118 13.16 -4.42 -3.69
C LEU A 118 14.53 -3.87 -3.24
N ILE A 119 15.26 -4.63 -2.42
CA ILE A 119 16.61 -4.26 -1.98
C ILE A 119 17.55 -4.18 -3.18
N LYS A 120 17.49 -5.14 -4.11
CA LYS A 120 18.32 -5.15 -5.32
C LYS A 120 18.03 -3.94 -6.20
N GLN A 121 16.75 -3.60 -6.40
CA GLN A 121 16.35 -2.40 -7.15
C GLN A 121 16.89 -1.12 -6.49
N ARG A 122 16.69 -0.97 -5.18
CA ARG A 122 17.23 0.18 -4.43
C ARG A 122 18.74 0.28 -4.48
N LYS A 123 19.44 -0.85 -4.38
CA LYS A 123 20.91 -0.88 -4.49
C LYS A 123 21.40 -0.46 -5.86
N VAL A 124 20.72 -0.87 -6.94
CA VAL A 124 21.06 -0.43 -8.30
C VAL A 124 20.81 1.06 -8.49
N GLU A 125 19.70 1.61 -7.96
CA GLU A 125 19.45 3.05 -7.98
C GLU A 125 20.47 3.81 -7.13
N GLU A 126 20.79 3.33 -5.93
CA GLU A 126 21.80 3.94 -5.08
C GLU A 126 23.18 3.85 -5.73
N GLU A 127 23.54 2.73 -6.34
CA GLU A 127 24.81 2.59 -7.06
C GLU A 127 24.86 3.50 -8.29
N ALA A 128 23.76 3.69 -9.01
CA ALA A 128 23.65 4.68 -10.08
C ALA A 128 23.81 6.11 -9.52
N ARG A 129 23.19 6.42 -8.37
CA ARG A 129 23.35 7.69 -7.66
C ARG A 129 24.78 7.89 -7.12
N ARG A 130 25.44 6.84 -6.68
CA ARG A 130 26.83 6.85 -6.17
C ARG A 130 27.83 6.96 -7.32
N LYS A 131 27.50 6.38 -8.48
CA LYS A 131 28.25 6.52 -9.74
C LYS A 131 27.94 7.82 -10.48
N ILE A 132 27.12 8.72 -9.93
CA ILE A 132 26.97 10.08 -10.48
C ILE A 132 28.38 10.68 -10.55
N SER A 133 28.83 10.93 -11.78
CA SER A 133 30.14 11.48 -12.08
C SER A 133 30.34 12.79 -11.28
N PRO A 134 31.55 13.10 -10.79
CA PRO A 134 31.83 14.38 -10.13
C PRO A 134 31.29 15.59 -10.91
N LEU A 135 31.33 15.53 -12.25
CA LEU A 135 30.75 16.54 -13.14
C LEU A 135 29.22 16.63 -13.02
N GLU A 136 28.53 15.49 -12.97
CA GLU A 136 27.08 15.45 -12.90
C GLU A 136 26.56 15.91 -11.53
N GLN A 137 27.32 15.68 -10.46
CA GLN A 137 27.05 16.29 -9.15
C GLN A 137 27.15 17.82 -9.22
N GLU A 138 28.15 18.35 -9.94
CA GLU A 138 28.33 19.79 -10.11
C GLU A 138 27.23 20.41 -10.99
N LEU A 139 26.81 19.72 -12.05
CA LEU A 139 25.66 20.13 -12.86
C LEU A 139 24.38 20.20 -12.04
N LEU A 140 24.12 19.19 -11.19
CA LEU A 140 22.96 19.18 -10.30
C LEU A 140 22.98 20.35 -9.32
N LYS A 141 24.15 20.65 -8.72
CA LYS A 141 24.32 21.81 -7.85
C LYS A 141 24.07 23.13 -8.58
N ARG A 142 24.62 23.29 -9.78
CA ARG A 142 24.37 24.48 -10.61
C ARG A 142 22.90 24.62 -10.96
N HIS A 143 22.25 23.54 -11.36
CA HIS A 143 20.83 23.55 -11.68
C HIS A 143 19.98 23.97 -10.48
N LYS A 144 20.24 23.40 -9.30
CA LYS A 144 19.56 23.79 -8.06
C LYS A 144 19.77 25.27 -7.72
N LYS A 145 21.00 25.78 -7.88
CA LYS A 145 21.30 27.20 -7.64
C LYS A 145 20.57 28.12 -8.63
N LEU A 146 20.46 27.73 -9.90
CA LEU A 146 19.70 28.48 -10.90
C LEU A 146 18.21 28.49 -10.56
N GLU A 147 17.65 27.34 -10.17
CA GLU A 147 16.24 27.24 -9.75
C GLU A 147 15.93 28.12 -8.52
N GLU A 148 16.85 28.21 -7.56
CA GLU A 148 16.72 29.12 -6.41
C GLU A 148 16.74 30.58 -6.85
N LEU A 149 17.62 30.95 -7.78
CA LEU A 149 17.70 32.31 -8.33
C LEU A 149 16.46 32.68 -9.14
N GLU A 150 15.97 31.79 -10.00
CA GLU A 150 14.74 32.00 -10.77
C GLU A 150 13.55 32.23 -9.84
N ARG A 151 13.43 31.42 -8.79
CA ARG A 151 12.37 31.58 -7.78
C ARG A 151 12.49 32.88 -7.00
N GLU A 152 13.71 33.34 -6.72
CA GLU A 152 13.93 34.63 -6.07
C GLU A 152 13.64 35.81 -7.00
N GLN A 153 14.01 35.70 -8.28
CA GLN A 153 13.67 36.68 -9.30
C GLN A 153 12.16 36.78 -9.50
N GLU A 154 11.45 35.66 -9.59
CA GLU A 154 9.98 35.63 -9.72
C GLU A 154 9.31 36.33 -8.53
N LYS A 155 9.81 36.10 -7.30
CA LYS A 155 9.32 36.83 -6.10
C LYS A 155 9.62 38.32 -6.15
N GLN A 156 10.78 38.72 -6.68
CA GLN A 156 11.13 40.14 -6.83
C GLN A 156 10.26 40.81 -7.91
N GLU A 157 10.02 40.14 -9.03
CA GLU A 157 9.14 40.60 -10.11
C GLU A 157 7.70 40.71 -9.61
N GLU A 158 7.18 39.70 -8.90
CA GLU A 158 5.87 39.74 -8.26
C GLU A 158 5.76 40.90 -7.25
N GLY A 159 6.82 41.15 -6.46
CA GLY A 159 6.91 42.28 -5.54
C GLY A 159 6.93 43.64 -6.26
N ALA A 160 7.65 43.74 -7.38
CA ALA A 160 7.72 44.94 -8.21
C ALA A 160 6.40 45.20 -8.94
N GLU A 161 5.69 44.16 -9.39
CA GLU A 161 4.36 44.27 -9.97
C GLU A 161 3.34 44.79 -8.96
N LYS A 162 3.42 44.31 -7.71
CA LYS A 162 2.57 44.76 -6.59
C LYS A 162 2.93 46.15 -6.06
N ALA A 163 4.08 46.71 -6.43
CA ALA A 163 4.48 48.04 -5.97
C ALA A 163 3.57 49.15 -6.56
N PRO A 164 3.39 50.28 -5.84
CA PRO A 164 2.67 51.43 -6.39
C PRO A 164 3.33 52.02 -7.65
N GLU A 165 2.53 52.57 -8.57
CA GLU A 165 3.01 53.07 -9.87
C GLU A 165 4.11 54.13 -9.76
N PHE A 166 4.02 55.05 -8.80
CA PHE A 166 5.01 56.10 -8.64
C PHE A 166 6.41 55.56 -8.28
N ILE A 167 6.49 54.42 -7.59
CA ILE A 167 7.76 53.74 -7.31
C ILE A 167 8.34 53.16 -8.60
N LYS A 168 7.51 52.50 -9.42
CA LYS A 168 7.92 51.94 -10.72
C LYS A 168 8.44 53.04 -11.66
N VAL A 169 7.70 54.15 -11.78
CA VAL A 169 8.09 55.30 -12.63
C VAL A 169 9.41 55.90 -12.16
N LYS A 170 9.60 56.06 -10.83
CA LYS A 170 10.85 56.58 -10.25
C LYS A 170 12.04 55.65 -10.51
N GLU A 171 11.84 54.34 -10.37
CA GLU A 171 12.89 53.36 -10.65
C GLU A 171 13.27 53.33 -12.13
N ASN A 172 12.29 53.33 -13.03
CA ASN A 172 12.51 53.39 -14.47
C ASN A 172 13.31 54.63 -14.88
N LEU A 173 12.97 55.79 -14.31
CA LEU A 173 13.71 57.04 -14.55
C LEU A 173 15.14 56.97 -13.99
N ARG A 174 15.36 56.28 -12.86
CA ARG A 174 16.71 56.03 -12.32
C ARG A 174 17.52 55.11 -13.24
N ARG A 175 16.91 54.04 -13.74
CA ARG A 175 17.54 53.08 -14.67
C ARG A 175 17.97 53.80 -15.94
N THR A 176 17.08 54.55 -16.60
CA THR A 176 17.39 55.28 -17.84
C THR A 176 18.36 56.43 -17.64
N SER A 177 18.34 57.11 -16.48
CA SER A 177 19.32 58.16 -16.17
C SER A 177 20.76 57.64 -16.14
N ILE A 178 20.99 56.41 -15.67
CA ILE A 178 22.33 55.79 -15.63
C ILE A 178 22.79 55.37 -17.04
N MET A 179 21.85 55.02 -17.93
CA MET A 179 22.18 54.66 -19.32
C MET A 179 22.47 55.89 -20.18
N ASN A 180 21.83 57.03 -19.90
CA ASN A 180 22.04 58.31 -20.62
C ASN A 180 23.34 59.03 -20.27
N THR A 181 24.03 58.67 -19.18
CA THR A 181 25.32 59.28 -18.80
C THR A 181 26.53 58.72 -19.56
N GLY A 182 26.35 57.67 -20.36
CA GLY A 182 27.43 57.05 -21.16
C GLY A 182 27.64 57.66 -22.56
N GLU A 183 26.76 58.55 -23.02
CA GLU A 183 26.78 59.08 -24.41
C GLU A 183 27.19 60.57 -24.51
N LYS A 184 27.59 61.22 -23.40
CA LYS A 184 28.05 62.62 -23.40
C LYS A 184 29.56 62.74 -23.19
N GLU A 185 30.34 62.15 -24.08
CA GLU A 185 31.74 62.55 -24.33
C GLU A 185 32.01 62.49 -25.84
N VAL A 186 31.72 63.60 -26.55
CA VAL A 186 32.38 64.04 -27.80
C VAL A 186 32.30 65.56 -27.87
#